data_AF-A0A9N9K493-F1
#
_entry.id   AF-A0A9N9K493-F1
#
_cell.length_a   1.000
_cell.length_b   1.000
_cell.length_c   1.000
_cell.angle_alpha   90.00
_cell.angle_beta   90.00
_cell.angle_gamma   90.00
#
_symmetry.space_group_name_H-M   'P 1'
#
loop_
_entity.id
_entity.type
_entity.pdbx_description
1 polymer ?
#
loop_
_entity_poly.entity_id
_entity_poly.type
_entity_poly.pdbx_seq_one_letter_code
_entity_poly.pdbx_strand_id
1 'polypeptide(L)'
;NLFARLHGNTLPFGGIKVLIIGDLAQLPPVSGAQVFRSPVWSEFFLIFLTTPRRQNVDITFYNILNEIRNGFISNNTLQTINDKIKSPSSRTPIDITHLVGFCSMADNINKLACLTLPQEPEDPEPIISTAIDHIDNQEWDAVENDHNFRQHTNLPATLILQKGARI
;
A
#
# COMPACT_ATOMS: atom_id res chain seq x y z
N ASN A 1 12.57 6.58 26.07
CA ASN A 1 13.91 6.08 25.68
C ASN A 1 14.02 4.57 25.94
N LEU A 2 13.34 3.74 25.13
CA LEU A 2 13.24 2.29 25.36
C LEU A 2 14.58 1.58 25.09
N PHE A 3 15.17 1.80 23.92
CA PHE A 3 16.45 1.20 23.54
C PHE A 3 17.58 1.55 24.51
N ALA A 4 17.66 2.81 24.94
CA ALA A 4 18.65 3.22 25.92
C ALA A 4 18.58 2.41 27.23
N ARG A 5 17.36 2.12 27.70
CA ARG A 5 17.12 1.29 28.89
C ARG A 5 17.47 -0.19 28.65
N LEU A 6 17.06 -0.74 27.50
CA LEU A 6 17.34 -2.14 27.15
C LEU A 6 18.84 -2.42 27.00
N HIS A 7 19.60 -1.44 26.52
CA HIS A 7 21.04 -1.59 26.28
C HIS A 7 21.93 -1.03 27.40
N GLY A 8 21.36 -0.45 28.46
CA GLY A 8 22.14 0.21 29.52
C GLY A 8 23.04 1.33 28.98
N ASN A 9 22.62 1.99 27.90
CA ASN A 9 23.43 2.96 27.16
C ASN A 9 22.60 4.19 26.85
N THR A 10 23.03 5.37 27.33
CA THR A 10 22.29 6.64 27.17
C THR A 10 22.39 7.24 25.78
N LEU A 11 23.25 6.71 24.90
CA LEU A 11 23.32 7.15 23.51
C LEU A 11 21.98 6.90 22.79
N PRO A 12 21.64 7.72 21.78
CA PRO A 12 20.47 7.47 20.92
C PRO A 12 20.39 6.02 20.47
N PHE A 13 19.19 5.45 20.48
CA PHE A 13 18.93 4.04 20.15
C PHE A 13 19.79 3.02 20.93
N GLY A 14 20.28 3.37 22.12
CA GLY A 14 21.13 2.47 22.91
C GLY A 14 22.52 2.26 22.31
N GLY A 15 22.99 3.18 21.47
CA GLY A 15 24.27 3.08 20.77
C GLY A 15 24.24 2.25 19.48
N ILE A 16 23.05 1.81 19.04
CA ILE A 16 22.87 1.13 17.76
C ILE A 16 23.07 2.13 16.61
N LYS A 17 23.86 1.73 15.61
CA LYS A 17 23.98 2.49 14.35
C LYS A 17 22.72 2.29 13.53
N VAL A 18 21.99 3.38 13.28
CA VAL A 18 20.71 3.35 12.56
C VAL A 18 20.87 3.98 11.19
N LEU A 19 20.44 3.24 10.15
CA LEU A 19 20.26 3.75 8.80
C LEU A 19 18.77 3.79 8.49
N ILE A 20 18.24 4.97 8.14
CA ILE A 20 16.85 5.15 7.73
C ILE A 20 16.83 5.53 6.25
N ILE A 21 15.93 4.92 5.50
CA ILE A 21 15.72 5.17 4.08
C ILE A 21 14.23 5.42 3.87
N GLY A 22 13.88 6.48 3.17
CA GLY A 22 12.49 6.81 2.87
C GLY A 22 12.37 8.13 2.11
N ASP A 23 11.15 8.49 1.79
CA ASP A 23 10.80 9.76 1.17
C ASP A 23 9.70 10.43 1.99
N LEU A 24 10.05 11.55 2.64
CA LEU A 24 9.14 12.27 3.54
C LEU A 24 7.96 12.93 2.81
N ALA A 25 8.01 13.03 1.48
CA ALA A 25 6.92 13.55 0.66
C ALA A 25 5.91 12.46 0.23
N GLN A 26 6.15 11.19 0.57
CA GLN A 26 5.21 10.10 0.34
C GLN A 26 4.18 10.00 1.48
N LEU A 27 3.49 8.86 1.58
CA LEU A 27 2.39 8.67 2.53
C LEU A 27 2.82 8.99 3.96
N PRO A 28 2.03 9.78 4.71
CA PRO A 28 2.28 10.05 6.12
C PRO A 28 2.04 8.79 6.96
N PRO A 29 2.48 8.79 8.23
CA PRO A 29 2.01 7.81 9.20
C PRO A 29 0.48 7.78 9.24
N VAL A 30 -0.11 6.58 9.25
CA VAL A 30 -1.58 6.39 9.36
C VAL A 30 -2.11 7.04 10.65
N SER A 31 -1.35 6.92 11.73
CA SER A 31 -1.60 7.59 13.00
C SER A 31 -0.27 8.09 13.58
N GLY A 32 -0.33 9.19 14.34
CA GLY A 32 0.82 9.80 14.97
C GLY A 32 1.47 10.93 14.16
N ALA A 33 2.60 11.40 14.67
CA ALA A 33 3.33 12.52 14.09
C ALA A 33 4.36 12.06 13.05
N GLN A 34 4.65 12.94 12.10
CA GLN A 34 5.76 12.76 11.16
C GLN A 34 7.09 12.52 11.88
N VAL A 35 7.91 11.61 11.35
CA VAL A 35 9.16 11.15 12.00
C VAL A 35 10.13 12.29 12.31
N PHE A 36 10.19 13.30 11.44
CA PHE A 36 11.07 14.46 11.59
C PHE A 36 10.65 15.42 12.72
N ARG A 37 9.49 15.19 13.35
CA ARG A 37 9.08 15.91 14.57
C ARG A 37 9.65 15.29 15.85
N SER A 38 10.28 14.12 15.77
CA SER A 38 10.91 13.47 16.92
C SER A 38 12.18 14.22 17.34
N PRO A 39 12.43 14.45 18.64
CA PRO A 39 13.68 15.05 19.10
C PRO A 39 14.93 14.29 18.68
N VAL A 40 14.84 12.96 18.53
CA VAL A 40 15.99 12.13 18.08
C VAL A 40 16.31 12.34 16.60
N TRP A 41 15.44 13.01 15.83
CA TRP A 41 15.66 13.26 14.41
C TRP A 41 16.91 14.12 14.18
N SER A 42 17.22 15.05 15.09
CA SER A 42 18.42 15.89 15.00
C SER A 42 19.74 15.12 15.11
N GLU A 43 19.70 13.86 15.56
CA GLU A 43 20.88 12.98 15.63
C GLU A 43 21.24 12.37 14.26
N PHE A 44 20.34 12.46 13.28
CA PHE A 44 20.58 11.89 11.95
C PHE A 44 21.30 12.87 11.03
N PHE A 45 22.30 12.34 10.32
CA PHE A 45 22.90 13.02 9.17
C PHE A 45 22.08 12.70 7.91
N LEU A 46 21.50 13.73 7.29
CA LEU A 46 20.61 13.57 6.13
C LEU A 46 21.41 13.56 4.82
N ILE A 47 21.14 12.56 3.99
CA ILE A 47 21.69 12.43 2.63
C ILE A 47 20.53 12.39 1.64
N PHE A 48 20.54 13.29 0.65
CA PHE A 48 19.51 13.36 -0.38
C PHE A 48 20.04 12.75 -1.68
N LEU A 49 19.35 11.72 -2.18
CA LEU A 49 19.61 11.17 -3.50
C LEU A 49 18.91 12.02 -4.56
N THR A 50 19.62 12.41 -5.62
CA THR A 50 19.12 13.34 -6.65
C THR A 50 18.89 12.69 -8.00
N THR A 51 19.45 11.50 -8.25
CA THR A 51 19.36 10.84 -9.55
C THR A 51 18.21 9.83 -9.58
N PRO A 52 17.13 10.07 -10.36
CA PRO A 52 16.08 9.06 -10.54
C PRO A 52 16.62 7.86 -11.30
N ARG A 53 16.22 6.65 -10.88
CA ARG A 53 16.57 5.40 -11.57
C ARG A 53 15.37 4.74 -12.25
N ARG A 54 14.16 4.94 -11.74
CA ARG A 54 12.93 4.31 -12.25
C ARG A 54 12.42 4.96 -13.54
N GLN A 55 12.47 6.29 -13.63
CA GLN A 55 11.97 7.07 -14.76
C GLN A 55 13.11 7.75 -15.56
N ASN A 56 14.34 7.25 -15.48
CA ASN A 56 15.51 7.91 -16.08
C ASN A 56 15.47 7.99 -17.62
N VAL A 57 14.67 7.15 -18.28
CA VAL A 57 14.47 7.15 -19.74
C VAL A 57 13.44 8.21 -20.18
N ASP A 58 12.52 8.60 -19.29
CA ASP A 58 11.46 9.55 -19.57
C ASP A 58 11.53 10.74 -18.59
N ILE A 59 12.33 11.74 -18.99
CA ILE A 59 12.55 12.93 -18.17
C ILE A 59 11.27 13.75 -17.99
N THR A 60 10.37 13.75 -18.98
CA THR A 60 9.09 14.44 -18.90
C THR A 60 8.22 13.81 -17.83
N PHE A 61 8.13 12.48 -17.80
CA PHE A 61 7.41 11.77 -16.75
C PHE A 61 8.05 11.98 -15.38
N TYR A 62 9.38 11.94 -15.28
CA TYR A 62 10.07 12.26 -14.03
C TYR A 62 9.72 13.66 -13.51
N ASN A 63 9.74 14.68 -14.37
CA ASN A 63 9.44 16.05 -13.98
C ASN A 63 8.00 16.21 -13.48
N ILE A 64 7.05 15.55 -14.15
CA ILE A 64 5.64 15.49 -13.70
C ILE A 64 5.55 14.89 -12.29
N LEU A 65 6.20 13.75 -12.04
CA LEU A 65 6.20 13.13 -10.70
C LEU A 65 6.87 14.01 -9.65
N ASN A 66 7.94 14.72 -10.00
CA ASN A 66 8.65 15.61 -9.09
C ASN A 66 7.82 16.88 -8.77
N GLU A 67 7.07 17.42 -9.73
CA GLU A 67 6.08 18.48 -9.49
C GLU A 67 5.05 18.04 -8.45
N ILE A 68 4.40 16.88 -8.69
CA ILE A 68 3.42 16.29 -7.77
C ILE A 68 4.01 16.08 -6.38
N ARG A 69 5.23 15.53 -6.30
CA ARG A 69 5.95 15.30 -5.03
C ARG A 69 6.17 16.58 -4.23
N ASN A 70 6.38 17.71 -4.89
CA ASN A 70 6.61 19.01 -4.24
C ASN A 70 5.31 19.81 -4.01
N GLY A 71 4.15 19.27 -4.36
CA GLY A 71 2.86 19.93 -4.18
C GLY A 71 2.62 21.12 -5.13
N PHE A 72 3.35 21.18 -6.24
CA PHE A 72 3.17 22.18 -7.29
C PHE A 72 2.77 21.47 -8.58
N ILE A 73 1.75 21.95 -9.29
CA ILE A 73 1.32 21.34 -10.56
C ILE A 73 1.28 22.41 -11.65
N SER A 74 2.13 22.27 -12.67
CA SER A 74 2.13 23.18 -13.81
C SER A 74 0.98 22.89 -14.79
N ASN A 75 0.66 23.87 -15.65
CA ASN A 75 -0.31 23.68 -16.73
C ASN A 75 0.09 22.53 -17.68
N ASN A 76 1.38 22.36 -17.94
CA ASN A 76 1.89 21.27 -18.77
C ASN A 76 1.64 19.90 -18.13
N THR A 77 1.89 19.78 -16.81
CA THR A 77 1.61 18.56 -16.06
C THR A 77 0.12 18.24 -16.06
N LEU A 78 -0.74 19.23 -15.77
CA LEU A 78 -2.19 19.08 -15.81
C LEU A 78 -2.67 18.61 -17.19
N GLN A 79 -2.20 19.25 -18.25
CA GLN A 79 -2.56 18.88 -19.62
C GLN A 79 -2.14 17.44 -19.93
N THR A 80 -0.91 17.06 -19.59
CA THR A 80 -0.39 15.70 -19.84
C THR A 80 -1.22 14.63 -19.12
N ILE A 81 -1.62 14.88 -17.87
CA ILE A 81 -2.49 13.97 -17.12
C ILE A 81 -3.87 13.87 -17.79
N ASN A 82 -4.46 15.00 -18.18
CA ASN A 82 -5.77 15.04 -18.84
C ASN A 82 -5.77 14.31 -20.19
N ASP A 83 -4.70 14.44 -20.96
CA ASP A 83 -4.58 13.75 -22.24
C ASP A 83 -4.44 12.23 -22.05
N LYS A 84 -3.80 11.79 -20.96
CA LYS A 84 -3.74 10.37 -20.60
C LYS A 84 -5.10 9.79 -20.21
N ILE A 85 -5.96 10.60 -19.56
CA ILE A 85 -7.34 10.20 -19.21
C ILE A 85 -8.19 10.02 -20.48
N LYS A 86 -8.02 10.89 -21.48
CA LYS A 86 -8.76 10.83 -22.76
C LYS A 86 -8.34 9.67 -23.65
N SER A 87 -7.12 9.15 -23.46
CA SER A 87 -6.58 8.00 -24.21
C SER A 87 -6.27 6.85 -23.26
N PRO A 88 -7.31 6.20 -22.69
CA PRO A 88 -7.10 5.05 -21.81
C PRO A 88 -6.46 3.91 -22.59
N SER A 89 -5.61 3.12 -21.92
CA SER A 89 -5.05 1.91 -22.52
C SER A 89 -6.16 0.95 -22.90
N SER A 90 -6.02 0.24 -24.01
CA SER A 90 -6.91 -0.85 -24.43
C SER A 90 -6.82 -2.11 -23.55
N ARG A 91 -6.17 -2.01 -22.39
CA ARG A 91 -5.95 -3.10 -21.45
C ARG A 91 -7.19 -3.30 -20.59
N THR A 92 -7.52 -4.56 -20.34
CA THR A 92 -8.65 -4.93 -19.50
C THR A 92 -8.31 -4.74 -18.01
N PRO A 93 -9.30 -4.73 -17.10
CA PRO A 93 -9.05 -4.60 -15.67
C PRO A 93 -8.08 -5.64 -15.11
N ILE A 94 -7.95 -6.81 -15.74
CA ILE A 94 -7.05 -7.87 -15.31
C ILE A 94 -5.59 -7.70 -15.78
N ASP A 95 -5.37 -6.86 -16.80
CA ASP A 95 -4.06 -6.64 -17.40
C ASP A 95 -3.21 -5.58 -16.67
N ILE A 96 -3.81 -4.87 -15.70
CA ILE A 96 -3.20 -3.75 -15.00
C ILE A 96 -3.44 -3.83 -13.49
N THR A 97 -2.51 -3.28 -12.73
CA THR A 97 -2.69 -3.07 -11.29
C THR A 97 -3.47 -1.79 -11.06
N HIS A 98 -4.60 -1.89 -10.36
CA HIS A 98 -5.39 -0.74 -9.95
C HIS A 98 -4.91 -0.22 -8.60
N LEU A 99 -4.65 1.08 -8.50
CA LEU A 99 -4.33 1.75 -7.25
C LEU A 99 -5.54 2.57 -6.82
N VAL A 100 -6.06 2.31 -5.63
CA VAL A 100 -7.24 2.98 -5.07
C VAL A 100 -6.99 3.39 -3.62
N GLY A 101 -7.76 4.38 -3.15
CA GLY A 101 -7.55 4.97 -1.82
C GLY A 101 -8.10 4.13 -0.64
N PHE A 102 -8.98 3.17 -0.89
CA PHE A 102 -9.67 2.41 0.16
C PHE A 102 -9.56 0.90 -0.07
N CYS A 103 -9.36 0.13 1.01
CA CYS A 103 -9.29 -1.32 0.96
C CYS A 103 -10.56 -1.93 0.37
N SER A 104 -11.74 -1.45 0.75
CA SER A 104 -13.02 -1.93 0.22
C SER A 104 -13.13 -1.78 -1.31
N MET A 105 -12.55 -0.72 -1.88
CA MET A 105 -12.50 -0.54 -3.33
C MET A 105 -11.52 -1.54 -3.97
N ALA A 106 -10.37 -1.77 -3.33
CA ALA A 106 -9.39 -2.74 -3.82
C ALA A 106 -9.98 -4.16 -3.79
N ASP A 107 -10.66 -4.52 -2.70
CA ASP A 107 -11.34 -5.80 -2.56
C ASP A 107 -12.40 -6.01 -3.64
N ASN A 108 -13.21 -4.99 -3.92
CA ASN A 108 -14.22 -5.06 -4.97
C ASN A 108 -13.60 -5.25 -6.36
N ILE A 109 -12.56 -4.47 -6.69
CA ILE A 109 -11.86 -4.59 -7.98
C ILE A 109 -11.19 -5.96 -8.10
N ASN A 110 -10.52 -6.43 -7.04
CA ASN A 110 -9.82 -7.72 -7.04
C ASN A 110 -10.81 -8.89 -7.14
N LYS A 111 -11.97 -8.82 -6.47
CA LYS A 111 -13.05 -9.82 -6.61
C LYS A 111 -13.58 -9.87 -8.04
N LEU A 112 -13.86 -8.71 -8.65
CA LEU A 112 -14.32 -8.64 -10.03
C LEU A 112 -13.25 -9.17 -11.00
N ALA A 113 -11.99 -8.77 -10.84
CA ALA A 113 -10.89 -9.24 -11.67
C ALA A 113 -10.71 -10.77 -11.56
N CYS A 114 -10.80 -11.31 -10.35
CA CYS A 114 -10.73 -12.75 -10.11
C CYS A 114 -11.86 -13.50 -10.82
N LEU A 115 -13.10 -13.00 -10.75
CA LEU A 115 -14.26 -13.64 -11.41
C LEU A 115 -14.23 -13.55 -12.94
N THR A 116 -13.45 -12.62 -13.49
CA THR A 116 -13.27 -12.46 -14.95
C THR A 116 -12.10 -13.28 -15.52
N LEU A 117 -11.39 -14.04 -14.69
CA LEU A 117 -10.32 -14.93 -15.17
C LEU A 117 -10.89 -16.00 -16.12
N PRO A 118 -10.14 -16.42 -17.15
CA PRO A 118 -10.54 -17.53 -18.01
C PRO A 118 -10.76 -18.80 -17.18
N GLN A 119 -11.95 -19.40 -17.29
CA GLN A 119 -12.25 -20.67 -16.65
C GLN A 119 -11.73 -21.83 -17.48
N GLU A 120 -11.04 -22.76 -16.83
CA GLU A 120 -10.63 -24.00 -17.46
C GLU A 120 -11.84 -24.95 -17.53
N PRO A 121 -11.99 -25.75 -18.61
CA PRO A 121 -13.11 -26.67 -18.74
C PRO A 121 -13.19 -27.72 -17.62
N GLU A 122 -12.07 -28.05 -17.00
CA GLU A 122 -11.95 -29.08 -15.97
C GLU A 122 -12.30 -28.58 -14.55
N ASP A 123 -12.27 -27.27 -14.32
CA ASP A 123 -12.55 -26.66 -13.00
C ASP A 123 -13.21 -25.28 -13.21
N PRO A 124 -14.50 -25.25 -13.61
CA PRO A 124 -15.17 -24.02 -13.99
C PRO A 124 -15.61 -23.18 -12.78
N GLU A 125 -15.59 -23.72 -11.56
CA GLU A 125 -16.11 -22.99 -10.41
C GLU A 125 -15.02 -22.27 -9.61
N PRO A 126 -15.26 -21.03 -9.16
CA PRO A 126 -14.35 -20.36 -8.24
C PRO A 126 -14.26 -21.12 -6.91
N ILE A 127 -13.06 -21.20 -6.36
CA ILE A 127 -12.84 -21.70 -5.00
C ILE A 127 -13.31 -20.62 -4.02
N ILE A 128 -14.31 -20.97 -3.21
CA ILE A 128 -14.83 -20.09 -2.17
C ILE A 128 -14.39 -20.65 -0.81
N SER A 129 -13.71 -19.81 -0.03
CA SER A 129 -13.31 -20.13 1.34
C SER A 129 -13.92 -19.10 2.29
N THR A 130 -14.72 -19.57 3.23
CA THR A 130 -15.35 -18.74 4.26
C THR A 130 -14.60 -18.94 5.57
N ALA A 131 -14.29 -17.84 6.25
CA ALA A 131 -13.65 -17.89 7.57
C ALA A 131 -14.61 -18.44 8.62
N ILE A 132 -14.08 -19.17 9.60
CA ILE A 132 -14.81 -19.64 10.79
C ILE A 132 -14.09 -19.07 12.00
N ASP A 133 -14.67 -18.04 12.61
CA ASP A 133 -14.08 -17.35 13.74
C ASP A 133 -14.44 -18.06 15.05
N HIS A 134 -13.50 -18.07 16.01
CA HIS A 134 -13.72 -18.68 17.32
C HIS A 134 -13.30 -17.73 18.44
N ILE A 135 -14.13 -17.61 19.47
CA ILE A 135 -13.80 -16.98 20.75
C ILE A 135 -13.95 -18.05 21.84
N ASP A 136 -12.92 -18.24 22.66
CA ASP A 136 -12.93 -19.24 23.74
C ASP A 136 -13.35 -20.66 23.28
N ASN A 137 -12.87 -21.06 22.10
CA ASN A 137 -13.21 -22.32 21.41
C ASN A 137 -14.68 -22.50 21.01
N GLN A 138 -15.48 -21.44 21.08
CA GLN A 138 -16.83 -21.42 20.55
C GLN A 138 -16.85 -20.70 19.20
N GLU A 139 -17.44 -21.34 18.19
CA GLU A 139 -17.66 -20.73 16.89
C GLU A 139 -18.51 -19.47 17.04
N TRP A 140 -18.09 -18.40 16.38
CA TRP A 140 -18.66 -17.07 16.49
C TRP A 140 -19.13 -16.60 15.11
N ASP A 141 -20.38 -16.17 15.01
CA ASP A 141 -20.93 -15.68 13.74
C ASP A 141 -20.37 -14.29 13.40
N ALA A 142 -19.63 -14.22 12.29
CA ALA A 142 -18.99 -13.01 11.79
C ALA A 142 -19.99 -12.00 11.20
N VAL A 143 -21.21 -12.42 10.81
CA VAL A 143 -22.20 -11.56 10.14
C VAL A 143 -22.82 -10.53 11.11
N GLU A 144 -22.97 -10.87 12.39
CA GLU A 144 -23.57 -9.99 13.40
C GLU A 144 -22.56 -9.10 14.14
N ASN A 145 -21.27 -9.43 14.13
CA ASN A 145 -20.27 -8.86 15.08
C ASN A 145 -18.90 -8.49 14.47
N ASP A 146 -18.87 -8.21 13.17
CA ASP A 146 -17.72 -7.86 12.32
C ASP A 146 -16.71 -6.85 12.95
N HIS A 147 -17.14 -6.00 13.89
CA HIS A 147 -16.27 -5.04 14.57
C HIS A 147 -15.28 -5.66 15.59
N ASN A 148 -15.57 -6.85 16.14
CA ASN A 148 -14.76 -7.44 17.21
C ASN A 148 -13.44 -8.05 16.70
N PHE A 149 -13.42 -8.54 15.46
CA PHE A 149 -12.24 -9.16 14.86
C PHE A 149 -11.50 -8.26 13.88
N ARG A 150 -12.19 -7.34 13.18
CA ARG A 150 -11.57 -6.43 12.19
C ARG A 150 -10.45 -5.54 12.74
N GLN A 151 -10.44 -5.27 14.04
CA GLN A 151 -9.35 -4.51 14.66
C GLN A 151 -8.07 -5.33 14.85
N HIS A 152 -8.16 -6.67 14.77
CA HIS A 152 -7.09 -7.61 15.11
C HIS A 152 -6.60 -8.44 13.92
N THR A 153 -7.36 -8.51 12.82
CA THR A 153 -6.98 -9.23 11.60
C THR A 153 -7.38 -8.47 10.34
N ASN A 154 -6.55 -8.58 9.29
CA ASN A 154 -6.82 -8.08 7.95
C ASN A 154 -7.37 -9.19 7.01
N LEU A 155 -7.75 -10.34 7.56
CA LEU A 155 -8.26 -11.46 6.78
C LEU A 155 -9.73 -11.23 6.38
N PRO A 156 -10.12 -11.53 5.14
CA PRO A 156 -11.51 -11.40 4.72
C PRO A 156 -12.37 -12.53 5.29
N ALA A 157 -13.64 -12.23 5.59
CA ALA A 157 -14.62 -13.25 5.98
C ALA A 157 -14.91 -14.26 4.85
N THR A 158 -14.72 -13.85 3.60
CA THR A 158 -14.85 -14.73 2.43
C THR A 158 -13.79 -14.40 1.40
N LEU A 159 -13.07 -15.43 0.97
CA LEU A 159 -12.07 -15.38 -0.09
C LEU A 159 -12.61 -16.13 -1.32
N ILE A 160 -12.50 -15.49 -2.48
CA ILE A 160 -12.88 -16.06 -3.77
C ILE A 160 -11.62 -16.14 -4.62
N LEU A 161 -11.26 -17.35 -5.05
CA LEU A 161 -10.08 -17.62 -5.87
C LEU A 161 -10.46 -18.32 -7.17
N GLN A 162 -9.67 -18.06 -8.21
CA GLN A 162 -9.70 -18.79 -9.47
C GLN A 162 -8.27 -19.08 -9.91
N LYS A 163 -8.08 -20.13 -10.72
CA LYS A 163 -6.78 -20.46 -11.30
C LYS A 163 -6.27 -19.26 -12.12
N GLY A 164 -5.03 -18.85 -11.87
CA GLY A 164 -4.44 -17.66 -12.48
C GLY A 164 -4.61 -16.36 -11.68
N ALA A 165 -5.30 -16.40 -10.54
CA ALA A 165 -5.36 -15.27 -9.62
C ALA A 165 -3.96 -14.91 -9.08
N ARG A 166 -3.70 -13.62 -8.94
CA ARG A 166 -2.52 -13.09 -8.25
C ARG A 166 -2.91 -12.85 -6.80
N ILE A 167 -2.15 -13.43 -5.87
CA ILE A 167 -2.34 -13.32 -4.41
C ILE A 167 -1.19 -12.53 -3.79
#